data_AF-A0A355A3K8-F1
#
_entry.id   AF-A0A355A3K8-F1
#
_cell.length_a   1.000
_cell.length_b   1.000
_cell.length_c   1.000
_cell.angle_alpha   90.00
_cell.angle_beta   90.00
_cell.angle_gamma   90.00
#
_symmetry.space_group_name_H-M   'P 1'
#
loop_
_entity.id
_entity.type
_entity.pdbx_description
1 polymer ?
#
loop_
_entity_poly.entity_id
_entity_poly.type
_entity_poly.pdbx_seq_one_letter_code
_entity_poly.pdbx_strand_id
1 'polypeptide(L)'
;SPRLFTFSGTIYGEVFKVGVPILVFQILTSAAMGLSNTAASVYGDSAVAAVGVVTRIMTLGTYVVFGYMKGFQPVAGYNYGAKNYDRLNEATKVSLKWATIFCATVALLIIIIPKQIISLFSENDRALIDIGVRALRANGIIFPLYGFQMVYMALFLAMGRGKEGGLLSISRQGLFFIPAILIMPHLFGLEGVIWAQPSADLLSVVLTAVLALGLNKKIKAFKEQIPWAEEMREEI
;
A
#
# COMPACT_ATOMS: atom_id res chain seq x y z
N SER A 1 15.87 -34.04 -11.94
CA SER A 1 17.01 -34.60 -11.18
C SER A 1 17.34 -33.66 -10.02
N PRO A 2 17.37 -34.11 -8.75
CA PRO A 2 17.66 -33.27 -7.58
C PRO A 2 19.11 -32.77 -7.51
N ARG A 3 19.99 -33.18 -8.44
CA ARG A 3 21.42 -32.85 -8.47
C ARG A 3 21.75 -31.42 -8.97
N LEU A 4 20.74 -30.60 -9.27
CA LEU A 4 20.90 -29.19 -9.68
C LEU A 4 20.60 -28.19 -8.56
N PHE A 5 20.20 -28.64 -7.38
CA PHE A 5 20.03 -27.78 -6.20
C PHE A 5 21.40 -27.45 -5.60
N THR A 6 21.93 -26.28 -5.89
CA THR A 6 23.13 -25.75 -5.25
C THR A 6 22.74 -24.66 -4.24
N PHE A 7 23.24 -24.78 -3.00
CA PHE A 7 23.07 -23.74 -1.99
C PHE A 7 23.97 -22.55 -2.35
N SER A 8 23.42 -21.57 -3.06
CA SER A 8 24.13 -20.34 -3.40
C SER A 8 23.83 -19.25 -2.38
N GLY A 9 24.82 -18.85 -1.58
CA GLY A 9 24.69 -17.76 -0.60
C GLY A 9 24.21 -16.43 -1.21
N THR A 10 24.50 -16.22 -2.50
CA THR A 10 24.03 -15.06 -3.28
C THR A 10 22.51 -15.03 -3.43
N ILE A 11 21.87 -16.19 -3.64
CA ILE A 11 20.41 -16.29 -3.77
C ILE A 11 19.75 -16.00 -2.42
N TYR A 12 20.29 -16.56 -1.34
CA TYR A 12 19.81 -16.25 0.02
C TYR A 12 19.89 -14.75 0.32
N GLY A 13 21.00 -14.09 -0.03
CA GLY A 13 21.15 -12.65 0.14
C GLY A 13 20.06 -11.83 -0.55
N GLU A 14 19.72 -12.15 -1.80
CA GLU A 14 18.63 -11.47 -2.53
C GLU A 14 17.24 -11.79 -1.95
N VAL A 15 17.02 -13.02 -1.48
CA VAL A 15 15.78 -13.40 -0.78
C VAL A 15 15.63 -12.62 0.53
N PHE A 16 16.66 -12.54 1.36
CA PHE A 16 16.63 -11.79 2.63
C PHE A 16 16.44 -10.29 2.39
N LYS A 17 17.05 -9.73 1.35
CA LYS A 17 16.92 -8.32 0.96
C LYS A 17 15.48 -7.91 0.62
N VAL A 18 14.64 -8.84 0.18
CA VAL A 18 13.21 -8.62 -0.07
C VAL A 18 12.35 -9.07 1.11
N GLY A 19 12.68 -10.19 1.74
CA GLY A 19 11.90 -10.78 2.83
C GLY A 19 11.97 -10.00 4.14
N VAL A 20 13.15 -9.52 4.53
CA VAL A 20 13.34 -8.77 5.79
C VAL A 20 12.47 -7.51 5.83
N PRO A 21 12.43 -6.65 4.79
CA PRO A 21 11.53 -5.50 4.80
C PRO A 21 10.04 -5.85 4.90
N ILE A 22 9.59 -6.95 4.28
CA ILE A 22 8.21 -7.42 4.39
C ILE A 22 7.91 -7.86 5.82
N LEU A 23 8.83 -8.60 6.45
CA LEU A 23 8.69 -9.05 7.83
C LEU A 23 8.60 -7.86 8.79
N VAL A 24 9.50 -6.88 8.64
CA VAL A 24 9.46 -5.64 9.43
C VAL A 24 8.15 -4.90 9.22
N PHE A 25 7.69 -4.77 7.98
CA PHE A 25 6.39 -4.18 7.68
C PHE A 25 5.22 -4.89 8.37
N GLN A 26 5.21 -6.23 8.41
CA GLN A 26 4.15 -6.98 9.07
C GLN A 26 4.18 -6.80 10.60
N ILE A 27 5.37 -6.77 11.21
CA ILE A 27 5.52 -6.48 12.64
C ILE A 27 5.01 -5.07 12.94
N LEU A 28 5.40 -4.08 12.13
CA LEU A 28 4.95 -2.69 12.28
C LEU A 28 3.43 -2.57 12.10
N THR A 29 2.85 -3.28 11.14
CA THR A 29 1.40 -3.30 10.93
C THR A 29 0.66 -3.88 12.15
N SER A 30 1.18 -4.95 12.74
CA SER A 30 0.62 -5.55 13.96
C SER A 30 0.71 -4.59 15.15
N ALA A 31 1.87 -3.95 15.34
CA ALA A 31 2.07 -2.95 16.40
C ALA A 31 1.17 -1.72 16.19
N ALA A 32 1.05 -1.23 14.96
CA ALA A 32 0.18 -0.13 14.55
C ALA A 32 -1.29 -0.41 14.89
N MET A 33 -1.76 -1.63 14.62
CA MET A 33 -3.11 -2.06 14.96
C MET A 33 -3.34 -2.06 16.49
N GLY A 34 -2.37 -2.56 17.26
CA GLY A 34 -2.42 -2.53 18.72
C GLY A 34 -2.45 -1.10 19.28
N LEU A 35 -1.57 -0.21 18.79
CA LEU A 35 -1.52 1.20 19.19
C LEU A 35 -2.82 1.94 18.85
N SER A 36 -3.40 1.68 17.69
CA SER A 36 -4.68 2.27 17.28
C SER A 36 -5.80 1.89 18.24
N ASN A 37 -5.84 0.61 18.64
CA ASN A 37 -6.85 0.11 19.57
C ASN A 37 -6.68 0.71 20.97
N THR A 38 -5.44 0.78 21.46
CA THR A 38 -5.12 1.43 22.74
C THR A 38 -5.44 2.92 22.71
N ALA A 39 -5.09 3.63 21.64
CA ALA A 39 -5.42 5.04 21.48
C ALA A 39 -6.94 5.28 21.48
N ALA A 40 -7.71 4.40 20.84
CA ALA A 40 -9.17 4.47 20.85
C ALA A 40 -9.78 4.16 22.23
N SER A 41 -9.16 3.28 23.04
CA SER A 41 -9.69 2.88 24.35
C SER A 41 -9.80 4.02 25.37
N VAL A 42 -9.01 5.07 25.21
CA VAL A 42 -9.06 6.25 26.06
C VAL A 42 -10.36 7.06 25.85
N TYR A 43 -11.00 6.92 24.69
CA TYR A 43 -12.21 7.68 24.31
C TYR A 43 -13.52 6.91 24.53
N GLY A 44 -13.45 5.74 25.18
CA GLY A 44 -14.61 4.92 25.55
C GLY A 44 -14.92 3.77 24.58
N ASP A 45 -15.80 2.86 25.03
CA ASP A 45 -16.11 1.61 24.33
C ASP A 45 -16.67 1.83 22.92
N SER A 46 -17.49 2.87 22.72
CA SER A 46 -18.03 3.25 21.41
C SER A 46 -16.94 3.65 20.41
N ALA A 47 -15.87 4.31 20.87
CA ALA A 47 -14.75 4.72 20.01
C ALA A 47 -13.90 3.51 19.59
N VAL A 48 -13.62 2.60 20.52
CA VAL A 48 -12.93 1.32 20.23
C VAL A 48 -13.71 0.50 19.23
N ALA A 49 -15.02 0.36 19.46
CA ALA A 49 -15.90 -0.38 18.56
C ALA A 49 -15.95 0.26 17.17
N ALA A 50 -16.04 1.59 17.07
CA ALA A 50 -16.03 2.31 15.79
C ALA A 50 -14.71 2.11 15.03
N VAL A 51 -13.56 2.29 15.68
CA VAL A 51 -12.23 2.08 15.07
C VAL A 51 -12.05 0.63 14.62
N GLY A 52 -12.52 -0.34 15.41
CA GLY A 52 -12.48 -1.75 15.06
C GLY A 52 -13.33 -2.07 13.82
N VAL A 53 -14.56 -1.56 13.75
CA VAL A 53 -15.45 -1.74 12.60
C VAL A 53 -14.84 -1.11 11.34
N VAL A 54 -14.39 0.15 11.42
CA VAL A 54 -13.76 0.86 10.30
C VAL A 54 -12.51 0.12 9.81
N THR A 55 -11.65 -0.33 10.72
CA THR A 55 -10.45 -1.09 10.38
C THR A 55 -10.80 -2.37 9.61
N ARG A 56 -11.83 -3.10 10.03
CA ARG A 56 -12.27 -4.32 9.34
C ARG A 56 -12.79 -4.02 7.93
N ILE A 57 -13.63 -3.00 7.78
CA ILE A 57 -14.16 -2.58 6.46
C ILE A 57 -13.02 -2.18 5.53
N MET A 58 -12.10 -1.33 6.01
CA MET A 58 -10.94 -0.91 5.22
C MET A 58 -10.03 -2.08 4.87
N THR A 59 -9.81 -3.01 5.80
CA THR A 59 -8.98 -4.21 5.57
C THR A 59 -9.52 -5.05 4.41
N LEU A 60 -10.85 -5.25 4.33
CA LEU A 60 -11.48 -5.96 3.21
C LEU A 60 -11.16 -5.30 1.86
N GLY A 61 -11.27 -3.97 1.78
CA GLY A 61 -10.87 -3.22 0.59
C GLY A 61 -9.39 -3.39 0.25
N THR A 62 -8.52 -3.29 1.26
CA THR A 62 -7.06 -3.43 1.04
C THR A 62 -6.64 -4.84 0.62
N TYR A 63 -7.36 -5.88 1.03
CA TYR A 63 -7.06 -7.27 0.65
C TYR A 63 -7.29 -7.53 -0.84
N VAL A 64 -8.31 -6.91 -1.44
CA VAL A 64 -8.50 -6.99 -2.89
C VAL A 64 -7.34 -6.32 -3.63
N VAL A 65 -6.86 -5.18 -3.13
CA VAL A 65 -5.67 -4.51 -3.68
C VAL A 65 -4.41 -5.37 -3.51
N PHE A 66 -4.25 -6.07 -2.39
CA PHE A 66 -3.19 -7.07 -2.22
C PHE A 66 -3.30 -8.22 -3.23
N GLY A 67 -4.51 -8.65 -3.58
CA GLY A 67 -4.74 -9.62 -4.65
C GLY A 67 -4.15 -9.14 -5.99
N TYR A 68 -4.50 -7.92 -6.41
CA TYR A 68 -3.92 -7.30 -7.62
C TYR A 68 -2.40 -7.20 -7.54
N MET A 69 -1.88 -6.76 -6.39
CA MET A 69 -0.46 -6.62 -6.14
C MET A 69 0.29 -7.94 -6.32
N LYS A 70 -0.24 -9.03 -5.75
CA LYS A 70 0.36 -10.37 -5.84
C LYS A 70 0.30 -10.94 -7.25
N GLY A 71 -0.77 -10.66 -8.01
CA GLY A 71 -0.87 -11.04 -9.43
C GLY A 71 0.10 -10.25 -10.33
N PHE A 72 0.37 -8.99 -10.00
CA PHE A 72 1.29 -8.13 -10.74
C PHE A 72 2.78 -8.47 -10.50
N GLN A 73 3.17 -8.83 -9.28
CA GLN A 73 4.56 -9.14 -8.91
C GLN A 73 5.29 -10.12 -9.84
N PRO A 74 4.73 -11.31 -10.20
CA PRO A 74 5.42 -12.25 -11.10
C PRO A 74 5.52 -11.73 -12.54
N VAL A 75 4.49 -11.03 -13.04
CA VAL A 75 4.50 -10.41 -14.37
C VAL A 75 5.60 -9.36 -14.46
N ALA A 76 5.70 -8.50 -13.44
CA ALA A 76 6.73 -7.48 -13.36
C ALA A 76 8.13 -8.10 -13.21
N GLY A 77 8.29 -9.10 -12.34
CA GLY A 77 9.57 -9.77 -12.10
C GLY A 77 10.11 -10.50 -13.35
N TYR A 78 9.23 -11.19 -14.08
CA TYR A 78 9.60 -11.89 -15.31
C TYR A 78 10.03 -10.91 -16.41
N ASN A 79 9.22 -9.88 -16.70
CA ASN A 79 9.55 -8.91 -17.76
C ASN A 79 10.80 -8.10 -17.43
N TYR A 80 11.01 -7.75 -16.15
CA TYR A 80 12.23 -7.09 -15.72
C TYR A 80 13.46 -8.00 -15.87
N GLY A 81 13.36 -9.28 -15.46
CA GLY A 81 14.43 -10.26 -15.63
C GLY A 81 14.78 -10.54 -17.09
N ALA A 82 13.77 -10.54 -17.97
CA ALA A 82 13.93 -10.67 -19.42
C ALA A 82 14.37 -9.37 -20.12
N LYS A 83 14.61 -8.28 -19.36
CA LYS A 83 14.92 -6.93 -19.88
C LYS A 83 13.87 -6.35 -20.84
N ASN A 84 12.64 -6.86 -20.81
CA ASN A 84 11.53 -6.35 -21.61
C ASN A 84 10.83 -5.20 -20.87
N TYR A 85 11.45 -4.02 -20.92
CA TYR A 85 10.95 -2.83 -20.21
C TYR A 85 9.66 -2.25 -20.81
N ASP A 86 9.37 -2.53 -22.08
CA ASP A 86 8.13 -2.12 -22.73
C ASP A 86 6.91 -2.83 -22.13
N ARG A 87 6.95 -4.16 -22.09
CA ARG A 87 5.91 -4.95 -21.44
C ARG A 87 5.83 -4.68 -19.95
N LEU A 88 6.95 -4.41 -19.27
CA LEU A 88 6.94 -4.02 -17.86
C LEU A 88 6.15 -2.72 -17.64
N ASN A 89 6.37 -1.71 -18.47
CA ASN A 89 5.68 -0.43 -18.37
C ASN A 89 4.20 -0.56 -18.72
N GLU A 90 3.88 -1.35 -19.75
CA GLU A 90 2.49 -1.66 -20.12
C GLU A 90 1.75 -2.37 -18.98
N ALA A 91 2.33 -3.44 -18.42
CA ALA A 91 1.78 -4.16 -17.28
C ALA A 91 1.58 -3.22 -16.08
N THR A 92 2.56 -2.35 -15.79
CA THR A 92 2.47 -1.38 -14.70
C THR A 92 1.31 -0.40 -14.91
N LYS A 93 1.14 0.14 -16.13
CA LYS A 93 0.03 1.05 -16.47
C LYS A 93 -1.32 0.36 -16.35
N VAL A 94 -1.44 -0.87 -16.84
CA VAL A 94 -2.67 -1.67 -16.75
C VAL A 94 -3.00 -1.95 -15.29
N SER A 95 -2.04 -2.45 -14.51
CA SER A 95 -2.23 -2.70 -13.07
C SER A 95 -2.58 -1.44 -12.30
N LEU A 96 -1.93 -0.31 -12.60
CA LEU A 96 -2.25 0.96 -11.97
C LEU A 96 -3.67 1.43 -12.31
N LYS A 97 -4.07 1.36 -13.59
CA LYS A 97 -5.41 1.75 -14.04
C LYS A 97 -6.49 0.94 -13.30
N TRP A 98 -6.37 -0.39 -13.29
CA TRP A 98 -7.36 -1.26 -12.64
C TRP A 98 -7.35 -1.13 -11.12
N ALA A 99 -6.18 -1.02 -10.49
CA ALA A 99 -6.08 -0.82 -9.05
C ALA A 99 -6.71 0.52 -8.63
N THR A 100 -6.45 1.60 -9.37
CA THR A 100 -7.03 2.92 -9.10
C THR A 100 -8.54 2.94 -9.36
N ILE A 101 -9.03 2.32 -10.43
CA ILE A 101 -10.48 2.22 -10.69
C ILE A 101 -11.18 1.47 -9.55
N PHE A 102 -10.62 0.35 -9.10
CA PHE A 102 -11.15 -0.40 -7.98
C PHE A 102 -11.16 0.44 -6.69
N CYS A 103 -10.02 1.05 -6.35
CA CYS A 103 -9.92 1.89 -5.15
C CYS A 103 -10.86 3.09 -5.22
N ALA A 104 -11.00 3.74 -6.37
CA ALA A 104 -11.91 4.86 -6.57
C ALA A 104 -13.38 4.43 -6.44
N THR A 105 -13.74 3.26 -6.95
CA THR A 105 -15.11 2.71 -6.83
C THR A 105 -15.43 2.43 -5.36
N VAL A 106 -14.53 1.76 -4.65
CA VAL A 106 -14.69 1.47 -3.21
C VAL A 106 -14.74 2.76 -2.41
N ALA A 107 -13.84 3.72 -2.68
CA ALA A 107 -13.82 5.04 -2.06
C ALA A 107 -15.14 5.78 -2.24
N LEU A 108 -15.70 5.76 -3.44
CA LEU A 108 -16.98 6.40 -3.75
C LEU A 108 -18.11 5.76 -2.92
N LEU A 109 -18.17 4.43 -2.85
CA LEU A 109 -19.16 3.72 -2.04
C LEU A 109 -19.07 4.10 -0.56
N ILE A 110 -17.86 4.10 0.02
CA ILE A 110 -17.68 4.44 1.43
C ILE A 110 -17.90 5.93 1.74
N ILE A 111 -17.78 6.84 0.76
CA ILE A 111 -18.08 8.27 0.94
C ILE A 111 -19.59 8.55 0.81
N ILE A 112 -20.28 7.90 -0.13
CA ILE A 112 -21.71 8.15 -0.41
C ILE A 112 -22.61 7.51 0.67
N ILE A 113 -22.33 6.25 1.05
CA ILE A 113 -23.17 5.50 1.99
C ILE A 113 -22.44 5.04 3.27
N PRO A 114 -21.62 5.88 3.95
CA PRO A 114 -20.87 5.47 5.12
C PRO A 114 -21.79 5.05 6.28
N LYS A 115 -22.92 5.75 6.44
CA LYS A 115 -23.86 5.50 7.54
C LYS A 115 -24.48 4.11 7.40
N GLN A 116 -24.92 3.75 6.20
CA GLN A 116 -25.50 2.44 5.91
C GLN A 116 -24.48 1.33 6.17
N ILE A 117 -23.22 1.52 5.75
CA ILE A 117 -22.16 0.53 5.96
C ILE A 117 -21.88 0.34 7.46
N ILE A 118 -21.78 1.42 8.23
CA ILE A 118 -21.50 1.33 9.68
C ILE A 118 -22.71 0.78 10.44
N SER A 119 -23.93 1.15 10.06
CA SER A 119 -25.16 0.67 10.69
C SER A 119 -25.34 -0.84 10.57
N LEU A 120 -24.78 -1.50 9.56
CA LEU A 120 -24.76 -2.98 9.47
C LEU A 120 -24.02 -3.65 10.63
N PHE A 121 -23.11 -2.94 11.30
CA PHE A 121 -22.34 -3.48 12.43
C PHE A 121 -22.90 -3.07 13.79
N SER A 122 -23.57 -1.92 13.89
CA SER A 122 -24.22 -1.47 15.12
C SER A 122 -25.30 -0.43 14.80
N GLU A 123 -26.55 -0.74 15.15
CA GLU A 123 -27.69 0.16 14.94
C GLU A 123 -28.05 1.00 16.19
N ASN A 124 -27.70 0.51 17.39
CA ASN A 124 -28.15 1.11 18.65
C ASN A 124 -27.17 2.12 19.26
N ASP A 125 -25.93 2.20 18.78
CA ASP A 125 -24.92 3.13 19.29
C ASP A 125 -24.71 4.31 18.33
N ARG A 126 -25.37 5.44 18.62
CA ARG A 126 -25.28 6.66 17.82
C ARG A 126 -23.87 7.26 17.84
N ALA A 127 -23.14 7.14 18.94
CA ALA A 127 -21.78 7.66 19.05
C ALA A 127 -20.83 6.87 18.16
N LEU A 128 -20.96 5.53 18.17
CA LEU A 128 -20.21 4.64 17.27
C LEU A 128 -20.46 4.98 15.80
N ILE A 129 -21.74 5.14 15.42
CA ILE A 129 -22.10 5.46 14.03
C ILE A 129 -21.46 6.78 13.59
N ASP A 130 -21.51 7.82 14.41
CA ASP A 130 -20.98 9.13 14.05
C ASP A 130 -19.44 9.14 13.92
N ILE A 131 -18.75 8.48 14.85
CA ILE A 131 -17.28 8.30 14.81
C ILE A 131 -16.89 7.46 13.59
N GLY A 132 -17.60 6.34 13.38
CA GLY A 132 -17.37 5.43 12.26
C GLY A 132 -17.56 6.10 10.91
N VAL A 133 -18.62 6.91 10.75
CA VAL A 133 -18.89 7.65 9.51
C VAL A 133 -17.78 8.66 9.21
N ARG A 134 -17.32 9.42 10.22
CA ARG A 134 -16.20 10.37 10.06
C ARG A 134 -14.93 9.65 9.64
N ALA A 135 -14.60 8.55 10.31
CA ALA A 135 -13.41 7.78 10.00
C ALA A 135 -13.46 7.09 8.63
N LEU A 136 -14.61 6.55 8.23
CA LEU A 136 -14.78 5.92 6.92
C LEU A 136 -14.64 6.95 5.78
N ARG A 137 -15.18 8.16 5.97
CA ARG A 137 -15.01 9.26 5.01
C ARG A 137 -13.57 9.74 4.91
N ALA A 138 -12.89 9.93 6.03
CA ALA A 138 -11.49 10.35 6.06
C ALA A 138 -10.59 9.34 5.33
N ASN A 139 -10.75 8.06 5.62
CA ASN A 139 -10.03 6.99 4.93
C ASN A 139 -10.42 6.89 3.45
N GLY A 140 -11.70 7.08 3.12
CA GLY A 140 -12.20 6.99 1.76
C GLY A 140 -11.64 8.04 0.81
N ILE A 141 -11.35 9.25 1.29
CA ILE A 141 -10.74 10.30 0.45
C ILE A 141 -9.32 9.89 -0.01
N ILE A 142 -8.59 9.15 0.81
CA ILE A 142 -7.19 8.78 0.56
C ILE A 142 -7.07 7.41 -0.11
N PHE A 143 -8.09 6.56 0.04
CA PHE A 143 -8.12 5.21 -0.52
C PHE A 143 -7.84 5.12 -2.04
N PRO A 144 -8.24 6.05 -2.93
CA PRO A 144 -7.85 6.02 -4.34
C PRO A 144 -6.34 6.08 -4.57
N LEU A 145 -5.63 6.83 -3.71
CA LEU A 145 -4.17 6.97 -3.77
C LEU A 145 -3.45 5.72 -3.27
N TYR A 146 -4.13 4.91 -2.45
CA TYR A 146 -3.61 3.65 -1.95
C TYR A 146 -3.24 2.69 -3.08
N GLY A 147 -4.09 2.55 -4.10
CA GLY A 147 -3.82 1.69 -5.25
C GLY A 147 -2.51 2.06 -5.97
N PHE A 148 -2.25 3.35 -6.13
CA PHE A 148 -0.99 3.85 -6.71
C PHE A 148 0.22 3.45 -5.87
N GLN A 149 0.16 3.69 -4.55
CA GLN A 149 1.25 3.34 -3.65
C GLN A 149 1.59 1.84 -3.72
N MET A 150 0.57 0.99 -3.70
CA MET A 150 0.75 -0.47 -3.62
C MET A 150 1.32 -1.07 -4.90
N VAL A 151 0.90 -0.57 -6.06
CA VAL A 151 1.44 -1.01 -7.36
C VAL A 151 2.92 -0.66 -7.48
N TYR A 152 3.32 0.57 -7.11
CA TYR A 152 4.73 0.96 -7.16
C TYR A 152 5.58 0.22 -6.13
N MET A 153 5.09 0.03 -4.91
CA MET A 153 5.76 -0.80 -3.90
C MET A 153 6.04 -2.21 -4.44
N ALA A 154 5.04 -2.82 -5.08
CA ALA A 154 5.17 -4.14 -5.69
C ALA A 154 6.14 -4.16 -6.88
N LEU A 155 6.13 -3.11 -7.71
CA LEU A 155 7.06 -2.96 -8.81
C LEU A 155 8.51 -2.92 -8.31
N PHE A 156 8.81 -2.08 -7.31
CA PHE A 156 10.16 -2.02 -6.72
C PHE A 156 10.62 -3.36 -6.16
N LEU A 157 9.72 -4.07 -5.48
CA LEU A 157 10.01 -5.38 -4.93
C LEU A 157 10.25 -6.44 -6.03
N ALA A 158 9.43 -6.42 -7.09
CA ALA A 158 9.54 -7.34 -8.23
C ALA A 158 10.81 -7.12 -9.05
N MET A 159 11.33 -5.89 -9.11
CA MET A 159 12.61 -5.57 -9.76
C MET A 159 13.84 -5.90 -8.89
N GLY A 160 13.67 -6.53 -7.72
CA GLY A 160 14.78 -6.80 -6.78
C GLY A 160 15.32 -5.55 -6.08
N ARG A 161 14.64 -4.39 -6.21
CA ARG A 161 14.99 -3.13 -5.52
C ARG A 161 14.40 -3.12 -4.11
N GLY A 162 14.72 -4.15 -3.33
CA GLY A 162 14.20 -4.39 -1.98
C GLY A 162 14.42 -3.22 -1.00
N LYS A 163 15.44 -2.39 -1.22
CA LYS A 163 15.66 -1.17 -0.43
C LYS A 163 14.55 -0.13 -0.62
N GLU A 164 14.13 0.12 -1.86
CA GLU A 164 13.09 1.11 -2.17
C GLU A 164 11.70 0.56 -1.85
N GLY A 165 11.41 -0.67 -2.28
CA GLY A 165 10.15 -1.34 -1.94
C GLY A 165 9.99 -1.50 -0.42
N GLY A 166 11.08 -1.87 0.26
CA GLY A 166 11.12 -1.98 1.71
C GLY A 166 10.95 -0.64 2.42
N LEU A 167 11.62 0.42 1.95
CA LEU A 167 11.43 1.77 2.49
C LEU A 167 9.97 2.20 2.35
N LEU A 168 9.32 1.93 1.22
CA LEU A 168 7.90 2.24 1.02
C LEU A 168 7.01 1.47 2.01
N SER A 169 7.21 0.16 2.17
CA SER A 169 6.45 -0.64 3.13
C SER A 169 6.64 -0.11 4.57
N ILE A 170 7.89 0.04 5.00
CA ILE A 170 8.24 0.48 6.36
C ILE A 170 7.79 1.92 6.61
N SER A 171 7.85 2.79 5.61
CA SER A 171 7.46 4.19 5.77
C SER A 171 6.00 4.34 6.18
N ARG A 172 5.12 3.54 5.59
CA ARG A 172 3.68 3.62 5.81
C ARG A 172 3.32 3.33 7.25
N GLN A 173 3.68 2.16 7.74
CA GLN A 173 3.27 1.72 9.08
C GLN A 173 4.28 2.11 10.17
N GLY A 174 5.56 2.22 9.84
CA GLY A 174 6.61 2.55 10.79
C GLY A 174 6.88 4.04 10.89
N LEU A 175 7.36 4.66 9.81
CA LEU A 175 7.89 6.03 9.87
C LEU A 175 6.80 7.09 9.95
N PHE A 176 5.64 6.88 9.33
CA PHE A 176 4.58 7.88 9.30
C PHE A 176 3.45 7.54 10.27
N PHE A 177 2.97 6.30 10.27
CA PHE A 177 1.83 5.93 11.10
C PHE A 177 2.13 5.91 12.61
N ILE A 178 3.20 5.25 13.06
CA ILE A 178 3.51 5.15 14.50
C ILE A 178 3.69 6.54 15.14
N PRO A 179 4.46 7.48 14.55
CA PRO A 179 4.53 8.83 15.10
C PRO A 179 3.19 9.58 15.05
N ALA A 180 2.42 9.42 13.96
CA ALA A 180 1.11 10.04 13.84
C ALA A 180 0.15 9.57 14.93
N ILE A 181 0.02 8.26 15.18
CA ILE A 181 -0.89 7.74 16.20
C ILE A 181 -0.44 8.06 17.63
N LEU A 182 0.86 8.28 17.86
CA LEU A 182 1.36 8.70 19.17
C LEU A 182 1.15 10.20 19.42
N ILE A 183 1.34 11.06 18.41
CA ILE A 183 1.30 12.52 18.59
C ILE A 183 -0.11 13.08 18.37
N MET A 184 -0.79 12.64 17.31
CA MET A 184 -2.02 13.27 16.84
C MET A 184 -3.20 13.17 17.84
N PRO A 185 -3.40 12.05 18.56
CA PRO A 185 -4.43 11.98 19.60
C PRO A 185 -4.19 12.91 20.80
N HIS A 186 -2.93 13.22 21.12
CA HIS A 186 -2.60 14.17 22.19
C HIS A 186 -2.94 15.61 21.81
N LEU A 187 -2.88 15.94 20.51
CA LEU A 187 -3.16 17.30 20.02
C LEU A 187 -4.64 17.52 19.67
N PHE A 188 -5.29 16.53 19.06
CA PHE A 188 -6.63 16.67 18.48
C PHE A 188 -7.67 15.71 19.10
N GLY A 189 -7.29 14.96 20.14
CA GLY A 189 -8.18 14.01 20.78
C GLY A 189 -8.59 12.86 19.85
N LEU A 190 -9.88 12.53 19.85
CA LEU A 190 -10.44 11.46 19.03
C LEU A 190 -10.27 11.70 17.51
N GLU A 191 -10.35 12.96 17.06
CA GLU A 191 -10.08 13.29 15.65
C GLU A 191 -8.64 12.95 15.25
N GLY A 192 -7.70 13.06 16.19
CA GLY A 192 -6.31 12.67 15.95
C GLY A 192 -6.16 11.17 15.69
N VAL A 193 -6.95 10.32 16.36
CA VAL A 193 -6.99 8.87 16.11
C VAL A 193 -7.54 8.58 14.71
N ILE A 194 -8.59 9.30 14.33
CA ILE A 194 -9.27 9.13 13.04
C ILE A 194 -8.36 9.54 11.87
N TRP A 195 -7.65 10.66 12.00
CA TRP A 195 -6.81 11.22 10.95
C TRP A 195 -5.37 10.70 10.93
N ALA A 196 -4.95 9.91 11.93
CA ALA A 196 -3.60 9.32 11.97
C ALA A 196 -3.33 8.39 10.77
N GLN A 197 -4.25 7.46 10.45
CA GLN A 197 -4.08 6.53 9.33
C GLN A 197 -4.11 7.27 7.97
N PRO A 198 -5.13 8.13 7.69
CA PRO A 198 -5.16 8.89 6.45
C PRO A 198 -3.92 9.78 6.24
N SER A 199 -3.49 10.51 7.27
CA SER A 199 -2.32 11.39 7.16
C SER A 199 -1.02 10.62 6.88
N ALA A 200 -0.83 9.47 7.52
CA ALA A 200 0.30 8.58 7.25
C ALA A 200 0.27 8.03 5.80
N ASP A 201 -0.89 7.60 5.33
CA ASP A 201 -1.06 7.10 3.96
C ASP A 201 -0.78 8.23 2.93
N LEU A 202 -1.19 9.47 3.20
CA LEU A 202 -0.88 10.61 2.34
C LEU A 202 0.63 10.86 2.22
N LEU A 203 1.35 10.88 3.35
CA LEU A 203 2.80 11.06 3.37
C LEU A 203 3.52 9.91 2.63
N SER A 204 3.03 8.69 2.79
CA SER A 204 3.53 7.54 2.05
C SER A 204 3.29 7.63 0.55
N VAL A 205 2.14 8.14 0.11
CA VAL A 205 1.86 8.37 -1.31
C VAL A 205 2.83 9.41 -1.88
N VAL A 206 3.09 10.50 -1.15
CA VAL A 206 4.08 11.51 -1.55
C VAL A 206 5.47 10.90 -1.70
N LEU A 207 5.91 10.11 -0.72
CA LEU A 207 7.18 9.39 -0.80
C LEU A 207 7.23 8.44 -2.01
N THR A 208 6.12 7.75 -2.28
CA THR A 208 6.00 6.85 -3.44
C THR A 208 6.09 7.61 -4.76
N ALA A 209 5.44 8.78 -4.86
CA ALA A 209 5.51 9.62 -6.05
C ALA A 209 6.95 10.09 -6.32
N VAL A 210 7.68 10.50 -5.28
CA VAL A 210 9.10 10.90 -5.41
C VAL A 210 9.96 9.76 -5.91
N LEU A 211 9.82 8.55 -5.34
CA LEU A 211 10.56 7.37 -5.80
C LEU A 211 10.14 6.92 -7.20
N ALA A 212 8.86 7.00 -7.54
CA ALA A 212 8.32 6.68 -8.86
C ALA A 212 8.89 7.59 -9.95
N LEU A 213 9.01 8.89 -9.69
CA LEU A 213 9.66 9.83 -10.61
C LEU A 213 11.14 9.48 -10.85
N GLY A 214 11.85 9.09 -9.79
CA GLY A 214 13.22 8.61 -9.89
C GLY A 214 13.35 7.32 -10.71
N LEU A 215 12.39 6.40 -10.55
CA LEU A 215 12.34 5.14 -11.30
C LEU A 215 12.08 5.39 -12.79
N ASN A 216 11.09 6.23 -13.13
CA ASN A 216 10.77 6.54 -14.52
C ASN A 216 11.95 7.18 -15.25
N LYS A 217 12.72 8.05 -14.57
CA LYS A 217 13.98 8.60 -15.11
C LYS A 217 15.03 7.51 -15.36
N LYS A 218 15.19 6.55 -14.44
CA LYS A 218 16.14 5.43 -14.63
C LYS A 218 15.72 4.49 -15.76
N ILE A 219 14.43 4.12 -15.83
CA ILE A 219 13.92 3.26 -16.91
C ILE A 219 14.10 3.93 -18.27
N LYS A 220 13.89 5.24 -18.37
CA LYS A 220 14.13 6.01 -19.59
C LYS A 220 15.61 6.04 -19.98
N ALA A 221 16.51 6.29 -19.03
CA ALA A 221 17.95 6.27 -19.26
C ALA A 221 18.47 4.87 -19.67
N PHE A 222 17.89 3.79 -19.14
CA PHE A 222 18.21 2.42 -19.56
C PHE A 222 17.71 2.10 -20.97
N LYS A 223 16.55 2.64 -21.38
CA LYS A 223 16.08 2.54 -22.77
C LYS A 223 17.01 3.26 -23.74
N GLU A 224 17.50 4.44 -23.37
CA GLU A 224 18.43 5.25 -24.19
C GLU A 224 19.82 4.59 -24.34
N GLN A 225 20.18 3.62 -23.49
CA GLN A 225 21.43 2.86 -23.58
C GLN A 225 21.36 1.56 -24.39
N ILE A 226 20.18 1.20 -24.95
CA ILE A 226 20.00 -0.02 -25.73
C ILE A 226 19.78 0.36 -27.21
N PRO A 227 20.85 0.54 -28.01
CA PRO A 227 20.77 1.05 -29.38
C PRO A 227 20.11 0.10 -30.40
N TRP A 228 20.02 -1.21 -30.12
CA TRP A 228 19.47 -2.18 -31.08
C TRP A 228 17.92 -2.23 -31.14
N ALA A 229 17.22 -1.57 -30.20
CA ALA A 229 15.76 -1.58 -30.15
C ALA A 229 15.11 -0.66 -31.20
N GLU A 230 15.87 0.28 -31.76
CA GLU A 230 15.45 1.06 -32.93
C GLU A 230 15.66 0.28 -34.23
N GLU A 231 16.76 -0.47 -34.36
CA GLU A 231 17.06 -1.28 -35.55
C GLU A 231 16.00 -2.39 -35.80
N MET A 232 15.50 -3.06 -34.76
CA MET A 232 14.43 -4.07 -34.94
C MET A 232 13.04 -3.47 -35.21
N ARG A 233 12.88 -2.15 -35.06
CA ARG A 233 11.62 -1.44 -35.34
C ARG A 233 11.55 -0.95 -36.80
N GLU A 234 12.70 -0.88 -37.48
CA GLU A 234 12.80 -0.58 -38.91
C GLU A 234 12.77 -1.85 -39.78
N GLU A 235 13.00 -3.03 -39.20
CA GLU A 235 12.96 -4.32 -39.91
C GLU A 235 11.58 -5.03 -39.94
N ILE A 236 10.53 -4.43 -39.35
CA ILE A 236 9.14 -4.93 -39.37
C ILE A 236 8.24 -3.93 -40.09
#